data_AF-A0A8T0WMB6-F1
#
_entry.id   AF-A0A8T0WMB6-F1
#
_cell.length_a   1.000
_cell.length_b   1.000
_cell.length_c   1.000
_cell.angle_alpha   90.00
_cell.angle_beta   90.00
_cell.angle_gamma   90.00
#
_symmetry.space_group_name_H-M   'P 1'
#
loop_
_entity.id
_entity.type
_entity.pdbx_description
1 polymer ?
#
loop_
_entity_poly.entity_id
_entity_poly.type
_entity_poly.pdbx_seq_one_letter_code
_entity_poly.pdbx_strand_id
1 'polypeptide(L)'
;MNNLLTDSFESEEKPERERDVEMGNRNPKDNSDYGLKDFFEEVKDIEMLLDKMSNIVHKLQEANEESKSVTKASAMKAIKGRMEKDIDEVGKIARNVKVKLEQMDRNNLENRKKPGCGKGTSVDRSRMSMTIALKKKLKERMNDFQNLRQTIQEEYREVVERRIFTVTGTKPSEEVIDRLIETGSSEQIFERAIQGRGQLKKFRNVMMQSWRLRKGLWNCNRFSQTWQHSLMHKERF
;
A
#
# COMPACT_ATOMS: atom_id res chain seq x y z
N MET A 1 20.92 5.18 96.08
CA MET A 1 21.46 3.99 95.38
C MET A 1 20.30 3.39 94.62
N ASN A 2 20.37 3.45 93.29
CA ASN A 2 19.25 3.23 92.39
C ASN A 2 19.09 1.74 92.07
N ASN A 3 17.88 1.23 92.27
CA ASN A 3 17.46 -0.05 91.72
C ASN A 3 17.22 0.11 90.21
N LEU A 4 17.88 -0.76 89.47
CA LEU A 4 17.85 -0.92 88.03
C LEU A 4 16.58 -1.72 87.65
N LEU A 5 15.96 -1.35 86.52
CA LEU A 5 14.87 -2.06 85.81
C LEU A 5 13.44 -1.83 86.32
N THR A 6 12.90 -0.65 86.03
CA THR A 6 11.47 -0.47 85.72
C THR A 6 11.35 0.66 84.70
N ASP A 7 11.19 0.30 83.43
CA ASP A 7 10.59 1.17 82.41
C ASP A 7 9.96 0.25 81.35
N SER A 8 8.64 0.11 81.41
CA SER A 8 7.71 0.80 80.51
C SER A 8 7.72 0.17 79.12
N PHE A 9 6.91 -0.88 78.97
CA PHE A 9 6.42 -1.32 77.66
C PHE A 9 5.47 -0.23 77.15
N GLU A 10 5.99 0.68 76.33
CA GLU A 10 5.19 1.62 75.56
C GLU A 10 4.29 0.90 74.56
N SER A 11 3.09 1.45 74.43
CA SER A 11 1.99 0.93 73.63
C SER A 11 2.09 1.42 72.19
N GLU A 12 1.80 0.50 71.26
CA GLU A 12 1.20 0.72 69.94
C GLU A 12 1.71 1.89 69.06
N GLU A 13 2.60 1.57 68.12
CA GLU A 13 2.44 2.02 66.73
C GLU A 13 2.66 0.82 65.79
N LYS A 14 1.57 0.31 65.23
CA LYS A 14 1.64 -0.67 64.13
C LYS A 14 2.18 0.09 62.91
N PRO A 15 3.31 -0.32 62.31
CA PRO A 15 3.73 0.28 61.05
C PRO A 15 2.65 0.03 60.01
N GLU A 16 2.33 1.07 59.24
CA GLU A 16 1.48 0.97 58.06
C GLU A 16 1.93 -0.24 57.25
N ARG A 17 1.02 -1.18 57.01
CA ARG A 17 1.30 -2.37 56.20
C ARG A 17 1.93 -1.90 54.90
N GLU A 18 3.20 -2.22 54.71
CA GLU A 18 3.89 -2.08 53.44
C GLU A 18 2.98 -2.71 52.39
N ARG A 19 2.41 -1.86 51.53
CA ARG A 19 1.69 -2.32 50.36
C ARG A 19 2.71 -3.07 49.54
N ASP A 20 2.56 -4.39 49.52
CA ASP A 20 3.30 -5.31 48.66
C ASP A 20 3.36 -4.72 47.24
N VAL A 21 4.55 -4.23 46.87
CA VAL A 21 4.82 -3.55 45.61
C VAL A 21 4.76 -4.53 44.43
N GLU A 22 4.78 -5.84 44.72
CA GLU A 22 4.64 -6.93 43.76
C GLU A 22 3.17 -7.24 43.43
N MET A 23 2.23 -6.89 44.31
CA MET A 23 0.79 -6.93 44.03
C MET A 23 0.38 -5.68 43.24
N GLY A 24 0.66 -5.70 41.94
CA GLY A 24 0.21 -4.69 40.98
C GLY A 24 -1.24 -4.25 41.25
N ASN A 25 -1.45 -2.93 41.17
CA ASN A 25 -2.69 -2.24 41.53
C ASN A 25 -3.93 -2.99 41.03
N ARG A 26 -4.66 -3.69 41.93
CA ARG A 26 -5.86 -4.45 41.58
C ARG A 26 -7.01 -3.47 41.30
N ASN A 27 -7.10 -3.02 40.05
CA ASN A 27 -8.27 -2.26 39.60
C ASN A 27 -9.54 -3.13 39.66
N PRO A 28 -10.70 -2.55 40.03
CA PRO A 28 -11.96 -3.28 40.10
C PRO A 28 -12.35 -3.84 38.73
N LYS A 29 -12.96 -5.04 38.75
CA LYS A 29 -13.42 -5.82 37.60
C LYS A 29 -14.59 -5.16 36.87
N ASP A 30 -14.33 -4.09 36.13
CA ASP A 30 -15.21 -3.68 35.03
C ASP A 30 -14.35 -3.24 33.84
N ASN A 31 -14.37 -4.08 32.78
CA ASN A 31 -13.55 -4.01 31.55
C ASN A 31 -12.04 -4.29 31.72
N SER A 32 -11.69 -5.53 32.08
CA SER A 32 -10.32 -6.03 32.27
C SER A 32 -9.41 -6.00 31.03
N ASP A 33 -9.95 -5.72 29.85
CA ASP A 33 -9.21 -5.85 28.58
C ASP A 33 -8.74 -4.50 28.01
N TYR A 34 -8.98 -3.37 28.70
CA TYR A 34 -8.52 -2.03 28.28
C TYR A 34 -8.89 -1.62 26.83
N GLY A 35 -9.89 -2.28 26.23
CA GLY A 35 -10.27 -2.12 24.82
C GLY A 35 -9.28 -2.74 23.82
N LEU A 36 -8.57 -3.81 24.23
CA LEU A 36 -7.63 -4.54 23.37
C LEU A 36 -8.36 -5.46 22.38
N LYS A 37 -9.46 -6.09 22.75
CA LYS A 37 -10.26 -6.97 21.87
C LYS A 37 -10.69 -6.23 20.61
N ASP A 38 -11.37 -5.10 20.77
CA ASP A 38 -11.83 -4.28 19.63
C ASP A 38 -10.65 -3.82 18.79
N PHE A 39 -9.53 -3.47 19.43
CA PHE A 39 -8.30 -3.09 18.72
C PHE A 39 -7.70 -4.25 17.92
N PHE A 40 -7.67 -5.47 18.46
CA PHE A 40 -7.18 -6.63 17.72
C PHE A 40 -8.08 -6.98 16.55
N GLU A 41 -9.39 -6.77 16.67
CA GLU A 41 -10.33 -6.89 15.56
C GLU A 41 -10.04 -5.85 14.47
N GLU A 42 -9.84 -4.58 14.84
CA GLU A 42 -9.42 -3.53 13.90
C GLU A 42 -8.08 -3.84 13.22
N VAL A 43 -7.11 -4.37 13.96
CA VAL A 43 -5.80 -4.80 13.42
C VAL A 43 -6.00 -5.90 12.38
N LYS A 44 -6.76 -6.96 12.72
CA LYS A 44 -7.04 -8.09 11.83
C LYS A 44 -7.74 -7.65 10.55
N ASP A 45 -8.72 -6.75 10.67
CA ASP A 45 -9.41 -6.15 9.52
C ASP A 45 -8.44 -5.46 8.56
N ILE A 46 -7.50 -4.68 9.10
CA ILE A 46 -6.49 -3.98 8.29
C ILE A 46 -5.54 -4.99 7.64
N GLU A 47 -5.11 -6.03 8.36
CA GLU A 47 -4.26 -7.09 7.80
C GLU A 47 -4.96 -7.80 6.63
N MET A 48 -6.24 -8.16 6.79
CA MET A 48 -7.02 -8.76 5.69
C MET A 48 -7.13 -7.85 4.46
N LEU A 49 -7.27 -6.54 4.66
CA LEU A 49 -7.27 -5.58 3.55
C LEU A 49 -5.90 -5.51 2.85
N LEU A 50 -4.81 -5.53 3.61
CA LEU A 50 -3.44 -5.54 3.06
C LEU A 50 -3.15 -6.83 2.28
N ASP A 51 -3.64 -7.97 2.75
CA ASP A 51 -3.51 -9.25 2.04
C ASP A 51 -4.35 -9.26 0.76
N LYS A 52 -5.58 -8.74 0.82
CA LYS A 52 -6.42 -8.54 -0.38
C LYS A 52 -5.71 -7.66 -1.40
N MET A 53 -5.06 -6.58 -0.96
CA MET A 53 -4.30 -5.70 -1.84
C MET A 53 -3.14 -6.44 -2.53
N SER A 54 -2.39 -7.24 -1.77
CA SER A 54 -1.28 -8.05 -2.29
C SER A 54 -1.76 -9.05 -3.36
N ASN A 55 -2.91 -9.69 -3.13
CA ASN A 55 -3.52 -10.60 -4.08
C ASN A 55 -3.94 -9.91 -5.40
N ILE A 56 -4.40 -8.66 -5.34
CA ILE A 56 -4.76 -7.91 -6.55
C ILE A 56 -3.51 -7.48 -7.32
N VAL A 57 -2.45 -7.06 -6.62
CA VAL A 57 -1.15 -6.74 -7.24
C VAL A 57 -0.60 -7.96 -7.98
N HIS A 58 -0.71 -9.16 -7.39
CA HIS A 58 -0.31 -10.39 -8.05
C HIS A 58 -1.13 -10.68 -9.32
N LYS A 59 -2.45 -10.53 -9.28
CA LYS A 59 -3.32 -10.67 -10.46
C LYS A 59 -3.00 -9.67 -11.56
N LEU A 60 -2.68 -8.42 -11.18
CA LEU A 60 -2.25 -7.39 -12.11
C LEU A 60 -0.95 -7.80 -12.83
N GLN A 61 -0.01 -8.40 -12.10
CA GLN A 61 1.22 -8.93 -12.67
C GLN A 61 0.94 -10.09 -13.64
N GLU A 62 0.13 -11.07 -13.25
CA GLU A 62 -0.27 -12.18 -14.13
C GLU A 62 -0.96 -11.69 -15.41
N ALA A 63 -1.87 -10.72 -15.29
CA ALA A 63 -2.55 -10.11 -16.43
C ALA A 63 -1.57 -9.36 -17.35
N ASN A 64 -0.55 -8.70 -16.79
CA ASN A 64 0.52 -8.10 -17.59
C ASN A 64 1.30 -9.16 -18.38
N GLU A 65 1.71 -10.26 -17.73
CA GLU A 65 2.41 -11.36 -18.40
C GLU A 65 1.56 -12.01 -19.50
N GLU A 66 0.27 -12.24 -19.24
CA GLU A 66 -0.69 -12.74 -20.24
C GLU A 66 -0.77 -11.80 -21.46
N SER A 67 -0.74 -10.48 -21.23
CA SER A 67 -0.78 -9.47 -22.30
C SER A 67 0.40 -9.57 -23.28
N LYS A 68 1.52 -10.18 -22.86
CA LYS A 68 2.73 -10.32 -23.68
C LYS A 68 2.57 -11.39 -24.77
N SER A 69 1.81 -12.46 -24.51
CA SER A 69 1.64 -13.59 -25.44
C SER A 69 0.37 -13.51 -26.29
N VAL A 70 -0.60 -12.67 -25.90
CA VAL A 70 -1.90 -12.57 -26.59
C VAL A 70 -1.81 -11.77 -27.89
N THR A 71 -2.30 -12.36 -28.98
CA THR A 71 -2.34 -11.75 -30.32
C THR A 71 -3.75 -11.31 -30.73
N LYS A 72 -4.80 -11.82 -30.09
CA LYS A 72 -6.20 -11.47 -30.37
C LYS A 72 -6.57 -10.15 -29.71
N ALA A 73 -7.12 -9.22 -30.49
CA ALA A 73 -7.48 -7.90 -29.99
C ALA A 73 -8.63 -7.90 -28.97
N SER A 74 -9.62 -8.78 -29.12
CA SER A 74 -10.67 -8.93 -28.11
C SER A 74 -10.11 -9.38 -26.76
N ALA A 75 -9.18 -10.34 -26.77
CA ALA A 75 -8.51 -10.81 -25.56
C ALA A 75 -7.61 -9.74 -24.93
N MET A 76 -6.83 -9.01 -25.73
CA MET A 76 -6.02 -7.90 -25.24
C MET A 76 -6.87 -6.75 -24.66
N LYS A 77 -8.04 -6.46 -25.24
CA LYS A 77 -9.01 -5.50 -24.66
C LYS A 77 -9.54 -5.99 -23.31
N ALA A 78 -9.84 -7.29 -23.18
CA ALA A 78 -10.31 -7.87 -21.93
C ALA A 78 -9.22 -7.83 -20.85
N ILE A 79 -7.99 -8.21 -21.17
CA ILE A 79 -6.82 -8.13 -20.27
C ILE A 79 -6.64 -6.71 -19.76
N LYS A 80 -6.64 -5.74 -20.68
CA LYS A 80 -6.60 -4.32 -20.32
C LYS A 80 -7.68 -3.96 -19.29
N GLY A 81 -8.94 -4.31 -19.57
CA GLY A 81 -10.06 -3.98 -18.67
C GLY A 81 -9.90 -4.62 -17.28
N ARG A 82 -9.33 -5.82 -17.19
CA ARG A 82 -8.97 -6.44 -15.90
C ARG A 82 -7.90 -5.65 -15.16
N MET A 83 -6.81 -5.30 -15.84
CA MET A 83 -5.71 -4.52 -15.26
C MET A 83 -6.16 -3.15 -14.75
N GLU A 84 -7.01 -2.43 -15.51
CA GLU A 84 -7.59 -1.16 -15.07
C GLU A 84 -8.41 -1.33 -13.78
N LYS A 85 -9.27 -2.36 -13.74
CA LYS A 85 -10.07 -2.67 -12.55
C LYS A 85 -9.21 -3.00 -11.34
N ASP A 86 -8.14 -3.77 -11.53
CA ASP A 86 -7.22 -4.17 -10.45
C ASP A 86 -6.45 -2.96 -9.90
N ILE A 87 -5.99 -2.05 -10.76
CA ILE A 87 -5.37 -0.77 -10.36
C ILE A 87 -6.34 0.07 -9.52
N ASP A 88 -7.59 0.22 -9.98
CA ASP A 88 -8.61 0.98 -9.26
C ASP A 88 -8.94 0.36 -7.89
N GLU A 89 -9.02 -0.97 -7.81
CA GLU A 89 -9.31 -1.68 -6.57
C GLU A 89 -8.17 -1.54 -5.57
N VAL A 90 -6.90 -1.65 -6.00
CA VAL A 90 -5.74 -1.35 -5.14
C VAL A 90 -5.84 0.06 -4.56
N GLY A 91 -6.15 1.05 -5.40
CA GLY A 91 -6.31 2.44 -4.95
C GLY A 91 -7.47 2.66 -3.97
N LYS A 92 -8.58 1.90 -4.09
CA LYS A 92 -9.68 1.94 -3.12
C LYS A 92 -9.29 1.32 -1.78
N ILE A 93 -8.63 0.16 -1.81
CA ILE A 93 -8.19 -0.52 -0.60
C ILE A 93 -7.15 0.31 0.15
N ALA A 94 -6.16 0.87 -0.56
CA ALA A 94 -5.13 1.72 0.05
C ALA A 94 -5.73 2.93 0.78
N ARG A 95 -6.74 3.59 0.19
CA ARG A 95 -7.50 4.68 0.86
C ARG A 95 -8.19 4.21 2.12
N ASN A 96 -8.89 3.08 2.03
CA ASN A 96 -9.63 2.53 3.16
C ASN A 96 -8.68 2.18 4.33
N VAL A 97 -7.56 1.51 4.03
CA VAL A 97 -6.54 1.18 5.03
C VAL A 97 -5.95 2.44 5.65
N LYS A 98 -5.64 3.47 4.84
CA LYS A 98 -5.15 4.76 5.35
C LYS A 98 -6.13 5.37 6.36
N VAL A 99 -7.41 5.49 5.99
CA VAL A 99 -8.45 6.05 6.88
C VAL A 99 -8.60 5.23 8.16
N LYS A 100 -8.58 3.90 8.07
CA LYS A 100 -8.60 3.01 9.26
C LYS A 100 -7.39 3.21 10.16
N LEU A 101 -6.18 3.37 9.60
CA LEU A 101 -4.96 3.63 10.38
C LEU A 101 -4.99 4.99 11.08
N GLU A 102 -5.47 6.03 10.40
CA GLU A 102 -5.64 7.35 11.03
C GLU A 102 -6.69 7.33 12.15
N GLN A 103 -7.76 6.56 11.98
CA GLN A 103 -8.75 6.34 13.04
C GLN A 103 -8.15 5.57 14.21
N MET A 104 -7.35 4.54 13.93
CA MET A 104 -6.64 3.77 14.95
C MET A 104 -5.66 4.65 15.75
N ASP A 105 -4.95 5.57 15.09
CA ASP A 105 -4.10 6.55 15.79
C ASP A 105 -4.91 7.44 16.74
N ARG A 106 -6.06 7.97 16.28
CA ARG A 106 -6.97 8.75 17.13
C ARG A 106 -7.45 7.92 18.32
N ASN A 107 -7.89 6.69 18.08
CA ASN A 107 -8.34 5.75 19.12
C ASN A 107 -7.23 5.46 20.13
N ASN A 108 -5.98 5.33 19.69
CA ASN A 108 -4.83 5.12 20.58
C ASN A 108 -4.57 6.34 21.47
N LEU A 109 -4.71 7.56 20.94
CA LEU A 109 -4.58 8.78 21.74
C LEU A 109 -5.70 8.91 22.78
N GLU A 110 -6.94 8.58 22.40
CA GLU A 110 -8.08 8.58 23.33
C GLU A 110 -7.94 7.49 24.41
N ASN A 111 -7.40 6.31 24.05
CA ASN A 111 -7.15 5.23 25.01
C ASN A 111 -6.24 5.68 26.16
N ARG A 112 -5.28 6.60 25.92
CA ARG A 112 -4.38 7.13 26.95
C ARG A 112 -5.07 7.88 28.07
N LYS A 113 -6.29 8.37 27.85
CA LYS A 113 -7.09 9.07 28.88
C LYS A 113 -7.70 8.08 29.87
N LYS A 114 -7.71 6.77 29.58
CA LYS A 114 -8.26 5.74 30.48
C LYS A 114 -7.27 5.41 31.60
N PRO A 115 -7.76 5.13 32.82
CA PRO A 115 -6.91 4.65 33.93
C PRO A 115 -6.14 3.38 33.52
N GLY A 116 -4.83 3.36 33.77
CA GLY A 116 -3.97 2.22 33.42
C GLY A 116 -3.52 2.13 31.95
N CYS A 117 -3.99 3.03 31.08
CA CYS A 117 -3.62 3.08 29.65
C CYS A 117 -2.73 4.27 29.28
N GLY A 118 -2.19 4.98 30.28
CA GLY A 118 -1.36 6.17 30.05
C GLY A 118 -0.16 5.90 29.14
N LYS A 119 0.44 6.99 28.64
CA LYS A 119 1.62 6.92 27.76
C LYS A 119 2.72 6.07 28.39
N GLY A 120 3.29 5.13 27.63
CA GLY A 120 4.39 4.26 28.06
C GLY A 120 3.97 2.99 28.80
N THR A 121 2.69 2.83 29.11
CA THR A 121 2.14 1.56 29.66
C THR A 121 2.31 0.40 28.68
N SER A 122 2.23 -0.84 29.18
CA SER A 122 2.28 -2.03 28.32
C SER A 122 1.20 -1.98 27.22
N VAL A 123 -0.02 -1.59 27.58
CA VAL A 123 -1.14 -1.43 26.63
C VAL A 123 -0.81 -0.38 25.57
N ASP A 124 -0.37 0.82 25.97
CA ASP A 124 0.00 1.89 25.05
C ASP A 124 1.13 1.46 24.09
N ARG A 125 2.20 0.85 24.61
CA ARG A 125 3.33 0.39 23.78
C ARG A 125 2.90 -0.67 22.77
N SER A 126 2.08 -1.64 23.17
CA SER A 126 1.58 -2.69 22.28
C SER A 126 0.69 -2.11 21.18
N ARG A 127 -0.23 -1.21 21.53
CA ARG A 127 -1.11 -0.57 20.52
C ARG A 127 -0.29 0.25 19.53
N MET A 128 0.62 1.10 20.03
CA MET A 128 1.48 1.93 19.18
C MET A 128 2.38 1.11 18.27
N SER A 129 3.02 0.05 18.79
CA SER A 129 3.93 -0.78 17.99
C SER A 129 3.20 -1.51 16.87
N MET A 130 2.00 -2.05 17.12
CA MET A 130 1.18 -2.71 16.11
C MET A 130 0.68 -1.71 15.07
N THR A 131 0.21 -0.52 15.46
CA THR A 131 -0.20 0.51 14.50
C THR A 131 0.96 0.96 13.61
N ILE A 132 2.17 1.13 14.17
CA ILE A 132 3.38 1.43 13.39
C ILE A 132 3.71 0.29 12.41
N ALA A 133 3.61 -0.97 12.86
CA ALA A 133 3.85 -2.12 12.01
C ALA A 133 2.87 -2.16 10.82
N LEU A 134 1.58 -1.89 11.04
CA LEU A 134 0.58 -1.83 9.96
C LEU A 134 0.84 -0.68 8.98
N LYS A 135 1.23 0.50 9.47
CA LYS A 135 1.65 1.62 8.60
C LYS A 135 2.84 1.23 7.72
N LYS A 136 3.83 0.54 8.31
CA LYS A 136 4.98 0.03 7.56
C LYS A 136 4.54 -0.99 6.50
N LYS A 137 3.69 -1.95 6.84
CA LYS A 137 3.13 -2.92 5.88
C LYS A 137 2.40 -2.23 4.73
N LEU A 138 1.56 -1.22 5.00
CA LEU A 138 0.90 -0.44 3.94
C LEU A 138 1.93 0.20 3.01
N LYS A 139 2.97 0.82 3.55
CA LYS A 139 4.03 1.46 2.76
C LYS A 139 4.77 0.45 1.89
N GLU A 140 5.14 -0.71 2.45
CA GLU A 140 5.80 -1.80 1.72
C GLU A 140 4.93 -2.27 0.54
N ARG A 141 3.65 -2.57 0.79
CA ARG A 141 2.73 -3.01 -0.28
C ARG A 141 2.47 -1.95 -1.34
N MET A 142 2.42 -0.68 -0.96
CA MET A 142 2.33 0.42 -1.93
C MET A 142 3.59 0.54 -2.77
N ASN A 143 4.77 0.30 -2.19
CA ASN A 143 6.04 0.28 -2.91
C ASN A 143 6.11 -0.87 -3.92
N ASP A 144 5.69 -2.08 -3.51
CA ASP A 144 5.59 -3.24 -4.41
C ASP A 144 4.69 -2.94 -5.61
N PHE A 145 3.53 -2.30 -5.37
CA PHE A 145 2.63 -1.86 -6.42
C PHE A 145 3.25 -0.80 -7.35
N GLN A 146 4.00 0.17 -6.81
CA GLN A 146 4.70 1.16 -7.64
C GLN A 146 5.78 0.51 -8.51
N ASN A 147 6.57 -0.40 -7.95
CA ASN A 147 7.60 -1.10 -8.69
C ASN A 147 6.99 -1.89 -9.86
N LEU A 148 5.90 -2.64 -9.62
CA LEU A 148 5.19 -3.35 -10.68
C LEU A 148 4.70 -2.39 -11.77
N ARG A 149 4.11 -1.27 -11.37
CA ARG A 149 3.63 -0.24 -12.31
C ARG A 149 4.76 0.32 -13.15
N GLN A 150 5.93 0.59 -12.56
CA GLN A 150 7.11 1.06 -13.28
C GLN A 150 7.61 0.01 -14.27
N THR A 151 7.71 -1.26 -13.84
CA THR A 151 8.09 -2.38 -14.72
C THR A 151 7.14 -2.46 -15.92
N ILE A 152 5.83 -2.39 -15.71
CA ILE A 152 4.83 -2.40 -16.79
C ILE A 152 5.06 -1.22 -17.77
N GLN A 153 5.42 -0.04 -17.26
CA GLN A 153 5.69 1.13 -18.09
C GLN A 153 6.97 0.97 -18.92
N GLU A 154 8.05 0.51 -18.30
CA GLU A 154 9.33 0.27 -18.96
C GLU A 154 9.20 -0.79 -20.05
N GLU A 155 8.55 -1.91 -19.75
CA GLU A 155 8.27 -2.96 -20.73
C GLU A 155 7.45 -2.45 -21.91
N TYR A 156 6.45 -1.60 -21.67
CA TYR A 156 5.67 -1.00 -22.74
C TYR A 156 6.52 -0.06 -23.61
N ARG A 157 7.38 0.75 -22.99
CA ARG A 157 8.31 1.66 -23.67
C ARG A 157 9.24 0.90 -24.61
N GLU A 158 9.84 -0.18 -24.14
CA GLU A 158 10.69 -1.04 -24.96
C GLU A 158 9.93 -1.67 -26.13
N VAL A 159 8.66 -2.06 -25.92
CA VAL A 159 7.83 -2.61 -27.01
C VAL A 159 7.55 -1.54 -28.07
N VAL A 160 7.31 -0.29 -27.68
CA VAL A 160 7.12 0.82 -28.61
C VAL A 160 8.41 1.11 -29.38
N GLU A 161 9.54 1.20 -28.68
CA GLU A 161 10.85 1.46 -29.27
C GLU A 161 11.24 0.39 -30.30
N ARG A 162 11.20 -0.90 -29.93
CA ARG A 162 11.54 -2.02 -30.84
C ARG A 162 10.68 -1.97 -32.11
N ARG A 163 9.40 -1.65 -31.97
CA ARG A 163 8.47 -1.57 -33.11
C ARG A 163 8.78 -0.38 -34.02
N ILE A 164 9.06 0.80 -33.46
CA ILE A 164 9.46 1.97 -34.24
C ILE A 164 10.73 1.65 -35.01
N PHE A 165 11.77 1.12 -34.34
CA PHE A 165 13.02 0.72 -34.99
C PHE A 165 12.79 -0.29 -36.12
N THR A 166 11.96 -1.30 -35.92
CA THR A 166 11.65 -2.30 -36.97
C THR A 166 11.00 -1.66 -38.20
N VAL A 167 10.21 -0.61 -38.01
CA VAL A 167 9.45 0.03 -39.09
C VAL A 167 10.23 1.15 -39.76
N THR A 168 10.95 1.98 -39.01
CA THR A 168 11.68 3.15 -39.52
C THR A 168 13.15 2.85 -39.80
N GLY A 169 13.73 1.81 -39.19
CA GLY A 169 15.16 1.51 -39.20
C GLY A 169 16.00 2.44 -38.32
N THR A 170 15.39 3.36 -37.59
CA THR A 170 16.06 4.38 -36.79
C THR A 170 15.64 4.28 -35.32
N LYS A 171 16.61 4.36 -34.41
CA LYS A 171 16.34 4.36 -32.96
C LYS A 171 15.80 5.73 -32.56
N PRO A 172 14.55 5.86 -32.07
CA PRO A 172 14.02 7.13 -31.59
C PRO A 172 14.71 7.54 -30.28
N SER A 173 14.82 8.84 -30.01
CA SER A 173 15.27 9.32 -28.70
C SER A 173 14.19 9.07 -27.65
N GLU A 174 14.60 9.05 -26.39
CA GLU A 174 13.72 8.80 -25.24
C GLU A 174 12.58 9.82 -25.15
N GLU A 175 12.87 11.10 -25.40
CA GLU A 175 11.87 12.17 -25.41
C GLU A 175 10.88 12.04 -26.58
N VAL A 176 11.29 11.41 -27.68
CA VAL A 176 10.38 11.09 -28.79
C VAL A 176 9.49 9.92 -28.41
N ILE A 177 10.02 8.86 -27.81
CA ILE A 177 9.23 7.71 -27.34
C ILE A 177 8.17 8.17 -26.34
N ASP A 178 8.58 8.97 -25.34
CA ASP A 178 7.68 9.46 -24.32
C ASP A 178 6.57 10.32 -24.96
N ARG A 179 6.92 11.31 -25.81
CA ARG A 179 5.92 12.11 -26.55
C ARG A 179 4.97 11.26 -27.39
N LEU A 180 5.45 10.18 -28.01
CA LEU A 180 4.61 9.29 -28.81
C LEU A 180 3.67 8.44 -27.97
N ILE A 181 4.10 8.04 -26.79
CA ILE A 181 3.27 7.38 -25.79
C ILE A 181 2.21 8.37 -25.26
N GLU A 182 2.61 9.62 -24.95
CA GLU A 182 1.70 10.63 -24.38
C GLU A 182 0.63 11.11 -25.36
N THR A 183 1.06 11.50 -26.56
CA THR A 183 0.15 11.97 -27.61
C THR A 183 -0.60 10.80 -28.25
N GLY A 184 -0.06 9.59 -28.09
CA GLY A 184 -0.54 8.42 -28.78
C GLY A 184 -0.55 8.64 -30.29
N SER A 185 0.47 9.32 -30.81
CA SER A 185 0.66 9.62 -32.23
C SER A 185 1.56 8.60 -32.95
N SER A 186 2.12 7.59 -32.27
CA SER A 186 2.93 6.59 -32.99
C SER A 186 2.13 5.77 -34.00
N GLU A 187 0.80 5.68 -33.88
CA GLU A 187 -0.08 5.14 -34.94
C GLU A 187 0.14 5.83 -36.28
N GLN A 188 0.27 7.17 -36.29
CA GLN A 188 0.48 7.95 -37.51
C GLN A 188 1.88 7.73 -38.10
N ILE A 189 2.89 7.53 -37.24
CA ILE A 189 4.25 7.17 -37.68
C ILE A 189 4.24 5.79 -38.35
N PHE A 190 3.52 4.83 -37.77
CA PHE A 190 3.36 3.50 -38.36
C PHE A 190 2.60 3.56 -39.68
N GLU A 191 1.48 4.29 -39.76
CA GLU A 191 0.71 4.44 -41.00
C GLU A 191 1.57 5.03 -42.14
N ARG A 192 2.35 6.09 -41.86
CA ARG A 192 3.23 6.74 -42.85
C ARG A 192 4.37 5.82 -43.33
N ALA A 193 5.03 5.13 -42.41
CA ALA A 193 6.14 4.24 -42.76
C ALA A 193 5.68 2.98 -43.54
N ILE A 194 4.44 2.55 -43.32
CA ILE A 194 3.83 1.40 -44.02
C ILE A 194 3.34 1.77 -45.43
N GLN A 195 2.90 3.01 -45.67
CA GLN A 195 2.54 3.50 -47.02
C GLN A 195 3.74 3.50 -47.98
N GLY A 196 4.97 3.71 -47.48
CA GLY A 196 6.20 3.68 -48.29
C GLY A 196 6.78 2.30 -48.57
N ARG A 197 6.37 1.23 -47.86
CA ARG A 197 6.92 -0.14 -48.01
C ARG A 197 5.78 -1.15 -48.13
N GLY A 198 5.42 -1.53 -49.36
CA GLY A 198 4.27 -2.37 -49.71
C GLY A 198 4.19 -3.80 -49.09
N GLN A 199 5.20 -4.21 -48.31
CA GLN A 199 5.35 -5.54 -47.70
C GLN A 199 4.68 -5.68 -46.31
N LEU A 200 4.30 -4.59 -45.62
CA LEU A 200 3.80 -4.64 -44.23
C LEU A 200 2.27 -4.82 -44.07
N LYS A 201 1.51 -5.09 -45.15
CA LYS A 201 0.05 -5.24 -45.09
C LYS A 201 -0.45 -6.36 -44.16
N LYS A 202 0.32 -7.44 -43.97
CA LYS A 202 -0.02 -8.54 -43.04
C LYS A 202 0.27 -8.21 -41.57
N PHE A 203 1.27 -7.37 -41.29
CA PHE A 203 1.58 -6.86 -39.94
C PHE A 203 0.62 -5.76 -39.47
N ARG A 204 -0.12 -5.15 -40.41
CA ARG A 204 -1.07 -4.04 -40.21
C ARG A 204 -2.10 -4.29 -39.12
N ASN A 205 -2.76 -5.45 -39.09
CA ASN A 205 -3.89 -5.65 -38.19
C ASN A 205 -3.46 -6.06 -36.77
N VAL A 206 -2.46 -6.93 -36.63
CA VAL A 206 -2.05 -7.45 -35.32
C VAL A 206 -1.23 -6.41 -34.55
N MET A 207 -0.31 -5.70 -35.21
CA MET A 207 0.50 -4.68 -34.54
C MET A 207 -0.28 -3.42 -34.18
N MET A 208 -1.13 -2.89 -35.07
CA MET A 208 -1.96 -1.72 -34.76
C MET A 208 -3.00 -2.03 -33.68
N GLN A 209 -3.64 -3.20 -33.70
CA GLN A 209 -4.59 -3.55 -32.64
C GLN A 209 -3.90 -3.81 -31.30
N SER A 210 -2.75 -4.50 -31.27
CA SER A 210 -1.92 -4.65 -30.06
C SER A 210 -1.49 -3.29 -29.48
N TRP A 211 -1.12 -2.34 -30.34
CA TRP A 211 -0.69 -1.00 -29.94
C TRP A 211 -1.84 -0.11 -29.44
N ARG A 212 -2.97 -0.08 -30.15
CA ARG A 212 -4.18 0.66 -29.77
C ARG A 212 -4.75 0.18 -28.42
N LEU A 213 -4.56 -1.10 -28.10
CA LEU A 213 -4.99 -1.70 -26.84
C LEU A 213 -4.01 -1.44 -25.68
N ARG A 214 -2.69 -1.45 -25.92
CA ARG A 214 -1.71 -1.11 -24.87
C ARG A 214 -1.64 0.40 -24.58
N LYS A 215 -1.90 1.28 -25.56
CA LYS A 215 -2.11 2.73 -25.35
C LYS A 215 -3.17 3.02 -24.28
N GLY A 216 -4.20 2.18 -24.23
CA GLY A 216 -5.26 2.27 -23.23
C GLY A 216 -4.79 2.04 -21.79
N LEU A 217 -3.84 1.12 -21.55
CA LEU A 217 -3.29 0.88 -20.21
C LEU A 217 -2.59 2.13 -19.64
N TRP A 218 -1.99 2.95 -20.51
CA TRP A 218 -1.12 4.06 -20.12
C TRP A 218 -1.90 5.28 -19.60
N ASN A 219 -3.07 5.59 -20.15
CA ASN A 219 -3.88 6.73 -19.69
C ASN A 219 -4.48 6.53 -18.29
N CYS A 220 -4.64 5.29 -17.83
CA CYS A 220 -5.08 4.98 -16.47
C CYS A 220 -4.01 5.34 -15.42
N ASN A 221 -2.73 5.36 -15.82
CA ASN A 221 -1.62 5.67 -14.94
C ASN A 221 -1.57 7.15 -14.54
N ARG A 222 -1.89 8.07 -15.46
CA ARG A 222 -1.71 9.51 -15.24
C ARG A 222 -2.61 10.08 -14.13
N PHE A 223 -3.83 9.54 -13.96
CA PHE A 223 -4.75 9.95 -12.89
C PHE A 223 -4.36 9.40 -11.50
N SER A 224 -3.69 8.25 -11.46
CA SER A 224 -3.18 7.64 -10.24
C SER A 224 -1.89 8.32 -9.72
N GLN A 225 -1.07 8.85 -10.62
CA GLN A 225 0.24 9.45 -10.32
C GLN A 225 0.16 10.76 -9.51
N THR A 226 -0.76 11.68 -9.85
CA THR A 226 -0.97 12.93 -9.09
C THR A 226 -1.55 12.68 -7.71
N TRP A 227 -2.39 11.65 -7.57
CA TRP A 227 -3.01 11.26 -6.31
C TRP A 227 -2.01 10.53 -5.37
N GLN A 228 -1.13 9.69 -5.92
CA GLN A 228 -0.09 8.96 -5.18
C GLN A 228 1.09 9.84 -4.73
N HIS A 229 1.49 10.82 -5.53
CA HIS A 229 2.50 11.78 -5.11
C HIS A 229 2.01 12.58 -3.89
N SER A 230 0.72 12.96 -3.86
CA SER A 230 0.12 13.60 -2.68
C SER A 230 -0.02 12.66 -1.46
N LEU A 231 -0.16 11.35 -1.66
CA LEU A 231 -0.26 10.38 -0.54
C LEU A 231 1.10 10.08 0.10
N MET A 232 2.18 10.08 -0.69
CA MET A 232 3.53 9.71 -0.25
C MET A 232 4.38 10.91 0.19
N HIS A 233 4.18 12.10 -0.40
CA HIS A 233 5.02 13.28 -0.10
C HIS A 233 4.43 14.23 0.95
N LYS A 234 3.11 14.21 1.18
CA LYS A 234 2.47 15.21 2.05
C LYS A 234 2.42 14.80 3.53
N GLU A 235 2.58 13.52 3.83
CA GLU A 235 2.49 13.02 5.20
C GLU A 235 3.60 12.00 5.45
N ARG A 236 4.53 12.40 6.32
CA ARG A 236 5.52 11.52 6.93
C ARG A 236 4.74 10.51 7.78
N PHE A 237 4.56 9.28 7.28
CA PHE A 237 4.15 8.15 8.11
C PHE A 237 5.13 7.94 9.26
#